data_AF-A0A0B6ZEH7-F1
#
_entry.id   AF-A0A0B6ZEH7-F1
#
_cell.length_a   1.000
_cell.length_b   1.000
_cell.length_c   1.000
_cell.angle_alpha   90.00
_cell.angle_beta   90.00
_cell.angle_gamma   90.00
#
_symmetry.space_group_name_H-M   'P 1'
#
loop_
_entity.id
_entity.type
_entity.pdbx_description
1 polymer ?
#
loop_
_entity_poly.entity_id
_entity_poly.type
_entity_poly.pdbx_seq_one_letter_code
_entity_poly.pdbx_strand_id
1 'polypeptide(L)'
;MITSTTIDVSHGAETYPVTYDDNSSTGASLQNSFKYVKTNVPGPGFDKDTFSEQFVGCDCSKVCTTNSCSCLQLFGGSVYDGNGRLKVDILRDLSSKPVLECGRECSCDPVHCTNRIVQQGIKKTLCIFHTKDKGYGLMLDNNKNSEISSLSFVCEYAGEVIGDAEARKRLKQTDITAESNYLIALREHVSGTEACIYIDPRYLGNVGRFINHSCDPNLFMVPVRANHLVPRLALFARKNIKPGEELTFDYSGNSTLNVSDFIAIVEPINSQIGPLNSETSNSSDISLHSTLMHMTQNSQSSESYFNPPKKRTKFQNEGHCSVENSNLEDHQKDELTVKLNQSVKRKPCFCGSYNCSGLLPLDSTLLCD
;
A
#
# COMPACT_ATOMS: atom_id res chain seq x y z
N MET A 1 -10.33 -35.61 15.90
CA MET A 1 -9.73 -34.33 16.29
C MET A 1 -8.82 -33.93 15.14
N ILE A 2 -9.16 -32.89 14.39
CA ILE A 2 -8.27 -32.34 13.36
C ILE A 2 -7.22 -31.55 14.13
N THR A 3 -5.97 -32.00 14.10
CA THR A 3 -4.85 -31.25 14.67
C THR A 3 -4.58 -30.06 13.75
N SER A 4 -5.06 -28.87 14.14
CA SER A 4 -4.70 -27.62 13.45
C SER A 4 -3.21 -27.39 13.68
N THR A 5 -2.43 -27.31 12.60
CA THR A 5 -1.00 -26.97 12.67
C THR A 5 -0.84 -25.51 12.25
N THR A 6 -0.48 -24.66 13.20
CA THR A 6 -0.08 -23.28 12.92
C THR A 6 1.26 -23.28 12.19
N ILE A 7 1.31 -22.68 11.00
CA ILE A 7 2.53 -22.55 10.20
C ILE A 7 2.98 -21.09 10.13
N ASP A 8 4.28 -20.85 10.03
CA ASP A 8 4.83 -19.54 9.68
C ASP A 8 4.99 -19.43 8.17
N VAL A 9 4.13 -18.64 7.53
CA VAL A 9 4.12 -18.42 6.08
C VAL A 9 5.37 -17.67 5.60
N SER A 10 6.04 -16.94 6.50
CA SER A 10 7.31 -16.27 6.18
C SER A 10 8.51 -17.22 6.18
N HIS A 11 8.36 -18.47 6.66
CA HIS A 11 9.45 -19.45 6.79
C HIS A 11 10.66 -18.91 7.58
N GLY A 12 10.41 -18.13 8.63
CA GLY A 12 11.44 -17.50 9.45
C GLY A 12 12.12 -16.28 8.82
N ALA A 13 11.64 -15.79 7.68
CA ALA A 13 12.18 -14.58 7.05
C ALA A 13 11.88 -13.30 7.85
N GLU A 14 10.76 -13.28 8.59
CA GLU A 14 10.41 -12.19 9.48
C GLU A 14 10.87 -12.47 10.92
N THR A 15 11.25 -11.42 11.64
CA THR A 15 11.63 -11.53 13.05
C THR A 15 10.46 -11.97 13.93
N TYR A 16 9.25 -11.52 13.57
CA TYR A 16 8.00 -11.97 14.19
C TYR A 16 7.25 -12.80 13.15
N PRO A 17 6.79 -14.02 13.51
CA PRO A 17 6.21 -14.94 12.54
C PRO A 17 4.90 -14.40 11.95
N VAL A 18 4.61 -14.84 10.73
CA VAL A 18 3.33 -14.62 10.05
C VAL A 18 2.56 -15.93 10.09
N THR A 19 1.67 -16.06 11.06
CA THR A 19 1.01 -17.33 11.36
C THR A 19 -0.17 -17.58 10.43
N TYR A 20 -0.42 -18.85 10.10
CA TYR A 20 -1.65 -19.30 9.46
C TYR A 20 -2.04 -20.65 10.06
N ASP A 21 -3.29 -20.77 10.50
CA ASP A 21 -3.83 -22.03 11.00
C ASP A 21 -4.38 -22.84 9.82
N ASP A 22 -3.62 -23.86 9.41
CA ASP A 22 -4.07 -24.74 8.34
C ASP A 22 -5.09 -25.75 8.89
N ASN A 23 -6.37 -25.43 8.71
CA ASN A 23 -7.47 -26.32 9.06
C ASN A 23 -7.81 -27.31 7.93
N SER A 24 -7.06 -27.30 6.81
CA SER A 24 -7.30 -28.22 5.70
C SER A 24 -6.58 -29.56 5.94
N SER A 25 -7.26 -30.67 5.68
CA SER A 25 -6.67 -32.02 5.64
C SER A 25 -5.66 -32.22 4.50
N THR A 26 -5.32 -31.16 3.78
CA THR A 26 -4.38 -31.10 2.65
C THR A 26 -3.51 -29.86 2.83
N GLY A 27 -2.55 -29.92 3.75
CA GLY A 27 -1.73 -28.79 4.22
C GLY A 27 -0.77 -28.14 3.19
N ALA A 28 -1.17 -28.08 1.93
CA ALA A 28 -0.35 -27.73 0.77
C ALA A 28 -0.92 -26.58 -0.08
N SER A 29 -2.03 -25.93 0.33
CA SER A 29 -2.77 -25.01 -0.56
C SER A 29 -2.26 -23.56 -0.57
N LEU A 30 -1.89 -22.98 0.58
CA LEU A 30 -1.48 -21.57 0.64
C LEU A 30 0.03 -21.37 0.40
N GLN A 31 0.88 -22.16 1.05
CA GLN A 31 2.35 -22.04 0.95
C GLN A 31 2.89 -22.29 -0.46
N ASN A 32 2.18 -23.08 -1.29
CA ASN A 32 2.57 -23.35 -2.67
C ASN A 32 2.00 -22.35 -3.69
N SER A 33 1.14 -21.42 -3.25
CA SER A 33 0.47 -20.48 -4.16
C SER A 33 1.30 -19.24 -4.50
N PHE A 34 2.31 -18.93 -3.68
CA PHE A 34 3.24 -17.81 -3.88
C PHE A 34 4.54 -18.04 -3.10
N LYS A 35 5.59 -17.29 -3.44
CA LYS A 35 6.85 -17.28 -2.71
C LYS A 35 6.93 -16.06 -1.79
N TYR A 36 7.21 -16.27 -0.51
CA TYR A 36 7.39 -15.18 0.44
C TYR A 36 8.69 -14.40 0.14
N VAL A 37 8.58 -13.08 0.04
CA VAL A 37 9.72 -12.14 0.05
C VAL A 37 9.46 -11.08 1.11
N LYS A 38 10.48 -10.60 1.82
CA LYS A 38 10.30 -9.61 2.90
C LYS A 38 10.04 -8.21 2.36
N THR A 39 10.81 -7.83 1.34
CA THR A 39 10.81 -6.51 0.71
C THR A 39 10.66 -6.65 -0.80
N ASN A 40 10.49 -5.51 -1.49
CA ASN A 40 10.41 -5.47 -2.94
C ASN A 40 11.60 -6.16 -3.61
N VAL A 41 11.33 -6.83 -4.73
CA VAL A 41 12.33 -7.46 -5.60
C VAL A 41 12.12 -7.00 -7.04
N PRO A 42 13.18 -6.87 -7.86
CA PRO A 42 13.01 -6.51 -9.25
C PRO A 42 12.29 -7.62 -10.03
N GLY A 43 11.28 -7.24 -10.81
CA GLY A 43 10.50 -8.11 -11.67
C GLY A 43 10.67 -7.80 -13.16
N PRO A 44 9.90 -8.47 -14.04
CA PRO A 44 10.02 -8.31 -15.48
C PRO A 44 9.72 -6.88 -15.95
N GLY A 45 10.53 -6.36 -16.87
CA GLY A 45 10.34 -5.05 -17.49
C GLY A 45 10.68 -3.85 -16.60
N PHE A 46 11.16 -4.07 -15.37
CA PHE A 46 11.63 -3.01 -14.49
C PHE A 46 13.16 -2.94 -14.49
N ASP A 47 13.70 -1.72 -14.46
CA ASP A 47 15.14 -1.51 -14.40
C ASP A 47 15.70 -1.94 -13.03
N LYS A 48 16.65 -2.88 -13.05
CA LYS A 48 17.26 -3.43 -11.84
C LYS A 48 18.22 -2.46 -11.19
N ASP A 49 18.82 -1.54 -11.96
CA ASP A 49 19.78 -0.58 -11.44
C ASP A 49 19.10 0.44 -10.51
N THR A 50 17.78 0.61 -10.65
CA THR A 50 16.96 1.42 -9.73
C THR A 50 16.93 0.86 -8.30
N PHE A 51 17.31 -0.41 -8.07
CA PHE A 51 17.49 -1.00 -6.74
C PHE A 51 18.91 -0.83 -6.14
N SER A 52 19.85 -0.26 -6.89
CA SER A 52 21.20 0.03 -6.40
C SER A 52 21.19 1.17 -5.38
N GLU A 53 22.16 1.17 -4.47
CA GLU A 53 22.36 2.26 -3.50
C GLU A 53 22.57 3.58 -4.26
N GLN A 54 21.68 4.55 -4.03
CA GLN A 54 21.66 5.83 -4.74
C GLN A 54 21.72 7.04 -3.79
N PHE A 55 21.53 6.80 -2.49
CA PHE A 55 21.62 7.87 -1.49
C PHE A 55 23.00 7.89 -0.85
N VAL A 56 23.59 9.08 -0.78
CA VAL A 56 24.92 9.32 -0.17
C VAL A 56 24.93 9.00 1.33
N GLY A 57 23.78 9.09 1.99
CA GLY A 57 23.65 8.91 3.43
C GLY A 57 24.08 10.14 4.25
N CYS A 58 23.99 10.03 5.58
CA CYS A 58 24.46 11.04 6.52
C CYS A 58 25.80 10.67 7.15
N ASP A 59 26.52 11.66 7.65
CA ASP A 59 27.80 11.54 8.36
C ASP A 59 27.64 11.57 9.90
N CYS A 60 26.41 11.45 10.40
CA CYS A 60 26.12 11.43 11.84
C CYS A 60 26.85 10.27 12.55
N SER A 61 27.37 10.51 13.75
CA SER A 61 28.23 9.54 14.45
C SER A 61 27.48 8.50 15.30
N LYS A 62 26.28 8.82 15.81
CA LYS A 62 25.46 7.90 16.63
C LYS A 62 23.97 8.04 16.35
N VAL A 63 23.39 9.15 16.78
CA VAL A 63 21.93 9.40 16.68
C VAL A 63 21.68 10.54 15.71
N CYS A 64 20.74 10.34 14.80
CA CYS A 64 20.30 11.37 13.88
C CYS A 64 19.32 12.32 14.58
N THR A 65 19.62 13.62 14.53
CA THR A 65 18.73 14.69 15.01
C THR A 65 18.43 15.64 13.86
N THR A 66 17.32 16.39 13.94
CA THR A 66 16.91 17.31 12.88
C THR A 66 17.99 18.30 12.47
N ASN A 67 18.80 18.76 13.42
CA ASN A 67 19.81 19.80 13.17
C ASN A 67 21.11 19.25 12.57
N SER A 68 21.36 17.94 12.67
CA SER A 68 22.65 17.34 12.31
C SER A 68 22.57 16.34 11.15
N CYS A 69 21.39 15.77 10.87
CA CYS A 69 21.25 14.68 9.92
C CYS A 69 20.73 15.18 8.57
N SER A 70 21.55 15.00 7.51
CA SER A 70 21.16 15.30 6.13
C SER A 70 19.90 14.56 5.69
N CYS A 71 19.69 13.30 6.09
CA CYS A 71 18.48 12.55 5.77
C CYS A 71 17.21 13.19 6.36
N LEU A 72 17.28 13.65 7.61
CA LEU A 72 16.15 14.33 8.26
C LEU A 72 15.92 15.73 7.69
N GLN A 73 17.00 16.44 7.34
CA GLN A 73 16.91 17.75 6.69
C GLN A 73 16.30 17.67 5.30
N LEU A 74 16.62 16.63 4.51
CA LEU A 74 16.03 16.39 3.19
C LEU A 74 14.51 16.18 3.26
N PHE A 75 14.02 15.51 4.31
CA PHE A 75 12.58 15.41 4.55
C PHE A 75 11.98 16.73 5.05
N GLY A 76 12.74 17.50 5.83
CA GLY A 76 12.32 18.75 6.47
C GLY A 76 12.08 18.63 7.98
N GLY A 77 12.51 17.53 8.61
CA GLY A 77 12.26 17.30 10.03
C GLY A 77 12.48 15.86 10.47
N SER A 78 12.35 15.64 11.78
CA SER A 78 12.36 14.29 12.36
C SER A 78 10.99 13.63 12.15
N VAL A 79 11.00 12.50 11.44
CA VAL A 79 9.81 11.75 10.99
C VAL A 79 9.16 10.95 12.12
N TYR A 80 9.97 10.33 12.96
CA TYR A 80 9.53 9.40 14.00
C TYR A 80 9.72 9.97 15.41
N ASP A 81 8.82 9.60 16.32
CA ASP A 81 8.94 9.87 17.76
C ASP A 81 9.89 8.89 18.46
N GLY A 82 10.11 9.06 19.77
CA GLY A 82 10.98 8.19 20.57
C GLY A 82 10.49 6.73 20.69
N ASN A 83 9.24 6.45 20.32
CA ASN A 83 8.65 5.11 20.29
C ASN A 83 8.66 4.51 18.87
N GLY A 84 9.23 5.20 17.88
CA GLY A 84 9.26 4.76 16.48
C GLY A 84 7.92 4.92 15.75
N ARG A 85 7.03 5.79 16.24
CA ARG A 85 5.76 6.14 15.58
C ARG A 85 5.97 7.35 14.68
N LEU A 86 5.21 7.46 13.60
CA LEU A 86 5.15 8.71 12.83
C LEU A 86 4.70 9.84 13.76
N LYS A 87 5.30 11.01 13.62
CA LYS A 87 4.82 12.20 14.32
C LYS A 87 3.57 12.76 13.65
N VAL A 88 2.73 13.43 14.44
CA VAL A 88 1.45 13.98 13.96
C VAL A 88 1.66 15.19 13.05
N ASP A 89 2.66 16.01 13.32
CA ASP A 89 2.99 17.23 12.58
C ASP A 89 3.38 16.96 11.13
N ILE A 90 4.10 15.85 10.87
CA ILE A 90 4.53 15.48 9.51
C ILE A 90 3.42 14.91 8.63
N LEU A 91 2.25 14.60 9.19
CA LEU A 91 1.20 13.88 8.45
C LEU A 91 0.77 14.67 7.22
N ARG A 92 0.73 16.01 7.31
CA ARG A 92 0.37 16.89 6.18
C ARG A 92 1.42 16.83 5.07
N ASP A 93 2.68 16.62 5.42
CA ASP A 93 3.78 16.55 4.47
C ASP A 93 3.79 15.24 3.68
N LEU A 94 3.27 14.15 4.26
CA LEU A 94 3.27 12.81 3.66
C LEU A 94 2.54 12.73 2.31
N SER A 95 1.60 13.64 2.03
CA SER A 95 0.91 13.72 0.73
C SER A 95 1.76 14.37 -0.37
N SER A 96 2.85 15.05 0.03
CA SER A 96 3.69 15.86 -0.87
C SER A 96 5.14 15.39 -0.94
N LYS A 97 5.63 14.68 0.09
CA LYS A 97 7.04 14.28 0.21
C LYS A 97 7.13 12.83 0.70
N PRO A 98 7.91 11.96 0.03
CA PRO A 98 8.18 10.63 0.53
C PRO A 98 9.06 10.72 1.79
N VAL A 99 8.86 9.79 2.72
CA VAL A 99 9.73 9.67 3.90
C VAL A 99 11.09 9.14 3.46
N LEU A 100 12.17 9.73 4.00
CA LEU A 100 13.55 9.27 3.79
C LEU A 100 14.15 8.78 5.11
N GLU A 101 14.27 7.46 5.26
CA GLU A 101 15.03 6.83 6.33
C GLU A 101 16.54 6.89 6.06
N CYS A 102 17.33 6.77 7.13
CA CYS A 102 18.76 6.56 6.99
C CYS A 102 19.02 5.19 6.35
N GLY A 103 19.81 5.17 5.27
CA GLY A 103 20.18 3.98 4.51
C GLY A 103 21.48 3.31 4.96
N ARG A 104 21.99 2.39 4.15
CA ARG A 104 23.25 1.68 4.44
C ARG A 104 24.49 2.57 4.34
N GLU A 105 24.46 3.58 3.47
CA GLU A 105 25.54 4.55 3.31
C GLU A 105 25.59 5.60 4.44
N CYS A 106 24.64 5.57 5.39
CA CYS A 106 24.70 6.46 6.56
C CYS A 106 25.68 5.96 7.61
N SER A 107 26.52 6.87 8.12
CA SER A 107 27.48 6.62 9.21
C SER A 107 26.83 6.47 10.60
N CYS A 108 25.55 6.86 10.74
CA CYS A 108 24.84 6.76 12.01
C CYS A 108 24.70 5.31 12.47
N ASP A 109 24.67 5.09 13.78
CA ASP A 109 24.55 3.76 14.36
C ASP A 109 23.22 3.10 13.95
N PRO A 110 23.22 1.96 13.22
CA PRO A 110 22.01 1.30 12.77
C PRO A 110 21.07 0.87 13.91
N VAL A 111 21.59 0.65 15.12
CA VAL A 111 20.81 0.20 16.27
C VAL A 111 20.13 1.37 16.99
N HIS A 112 20.82 2.51 17.09
CA HIS A 112 20.36 3.65 17.88
C HIS A 112 19.79 4.81 17.03
N CYS A 113 19.93 4.75 15.71
CA CYS A 113 19.35 5.75 14.82
C CYS A 113 17.82 5.69 14.83
N THR A 114 17.19 6.80 15.21
CA THR A 114 15.73 6.95 15.26
C THR A 114 15.08 7.05 13.88
N ASN A 115 15.87 7.22 12.81
CA ASN A 115 15.39 7.33 11.43
C ASN A 115 15.53 6.00 10.65
N ARG A 116 15.23 4.88 11.31
CA ARG A 116 15.32 3.52 10.75
C ARG A 116 14.19 2.64 11.31
N ILE A 117 12.94 2.86 10.92
CA ILE A 117 11.77 2.14 11.46
C ILE A 117 11.33 1.02 10.51
N VAL A 118 10.93 1.34 9.28
CA VAL A 118 10.42 0.41 8.27
C VAL A 118 11.46 -0.65 7.91
N GLN A 119 12.74 -0.26 7.85
CA GLN A 119 13.83 -1.21 7.59
C GLN A 119 14.06 -2.26 8.67
N GLN A 120 13.51 -2.07 9.87
CA GLN A 120 13.62 -3.09 10.92
C GLN A 120 12.57 -4.19 10.80
N GLY A 121 11.64 -4.09 9.85
CA GLY A 121 10.61 -5.09 9.60
C GLY A 121 9.55 -5.15 10.71
N ILE A 122 8.69 -6.15 10.58
CA ILE A 122 7.51 -6.34 11.43
C ILE A 122 7.92 -6.50 12.91
N LYS A 123 7.14 -5.90 13.82
CA LYS A 123 7.38 -5.94 15.28
C LYS A 123 6.28 -6.65 16.09
N LYS A 124 5.30 -7.25 15.41
CA LYS A 124 4.16 -7.97 16.01
C LYS A 124 3.89 -9.25 15.24
N THR A 125 3.35 -10.27 15.92
CA THR A 125 2.86 -11.47 15.25
C THR A 125 1.57 -11.14 14.50
N LEU A 126 1.54 -11.40 13.20
CA LEU A 126 0.38 -11.20 12.35
C LEU A 126 -0.18 -12.57 11.95
N CYS A 127 -1.49 -12.69 11.84
CA CYS A 127 -2.16 -13.94 11.53
C CYS A 127 -2.98 -13.82 10.25
N ILE A 128 -2.73 -14.72 9.30
CA ILE A 128 -3.57 -14.90 8.11
C ILE A 128 -4.77 -15.74 8.51
N PHE A 129 -5.97 -15.31 8.13
CA PHE A 129 -7.22 -16.01 8.44
C PHE A 129 -8.17 -16.02 7.25
N HIS A 130 -9.16 -16.90 7.28
CA HIS A 130 -10.25 -16.88 6.30
C HIS A 130 -11.35 -15.94 6.78
N THR A 131 -11.63 -14.93 5.98
CA THR A 131 -12.79 -14.05 6.15
C THR A 131 -14.05 -14.75 5.66
N LYS A 132 -15.22 -14.16 5.97
CA LYS A 132 -16.52 -14.70 5.53
C LYS A 132 -16.75 -14.57 4.02
N ASP A 133 -16.29 -13.48 3.41
CA ASP A 133 -16.69 -13.04 2.07
C ASP A 133 -15.58 -12.38 1.24
N LYS A 134 -14.39 -12.15 1.81
CA LYS A 134 -13.23 -11.51 1.14
C LYS A 134 -12.08 -12.48 0.83
N GLY A 135 -12.26 -13.78 1.11
CA GLY A 135 -11.19 -14.77 1.03
C GLY A 135 -10.23 -14.67 2.22
N TYR A 136 -8.93 -14.72 1.98
CA TYR A 136 -7.93 -14.53 3.03
C TYR A 136 -7.92 -13.08 3.54
N GLY A 137 -7.68 -12.90 4.83
CA GLY A 137 -7.44 -11.62 5.47
C GLY A 137 -6.21 -11.69 6.37
N LEU A 138 -5.76 -10.53 6.83
CA LEU A 138 -4.69 -10.40 7.80
C LEU A 138 -5.24 -9.75 9.07
N MET A 139 -4.86 -10.24 10.24
CA MET A 139 -5.22 -9.64 11.53
C MET A 139 -4.01 -9.57 12.44
N LEU A 140 -4.09 -8.72 13.47
CA LEU A 140 -3.18 -8.81 14.61
C LEU A 140 -3.48 -10.10 15.36
N ASP A 141 -2.47 -10.94 15.64
CA ASP A 141 -2.65 -12.24 16.29
C ASP A 141 -3.42 -12.10 17.61
N ASN A 142 -4.58 -12.77 17.69
CA ASN A 142 -5.50 -12.72 18.81
C ASN A 142 -4.98 -13.44 20.06
N ASN A 143 -3.94 -14.27 19.93
CA ASN A 143 -3.31 -14.96 21.06
C ASN A 143 -2.25 -14.10 21.77
N LYS A 144 -2.04 -12.85 21.33
CA LYS A 144 -1.06 -11.93 21.91
C LYS A 144 -1.78 -10.80 22.67
N ASN A 145 -1.36 -10.52 23.91
CA ASN A 145 -1.88 -9.42 24.72
C ASN A 145 -1.20 -8.07 24.44
N SER A 146 -0.99 -7.72 23.17
CA SER A 146 -0.41 -6.42 22.82
C SER A 146 -1.11 -5.83 21.61
N GLU A 147 -1.68 -4.64 21.78
CA GLU A 147 -2.17 -3.82 20.68
C GLU A 147 -1.01 -3.24 19.84
N ILE A 148 -1.37 -2.75 18.65
CA ILE A 148 -0.57 -1.80 17.87
C ILE A 148 -1.13 -0.42 18.12
N SER A 149 -0.31 0.50 18.63
CA SER A 149 -0.74 1.88 18.83
C SER A 149 -0.82 2.63 17.49
N SER A 150 -1.67 3.66 17.42
CA SER A 150 -1.74 4.57 16.28
C SER A 150 -0.35 5.08 15.88
N LEU A 151 -0.19 5.37 14.58
CA LEU A 151 1.03 5.86 13.94
C LEU A 151 2.23 4.91 13.98
N SER A 152 2.05 3.70 14.50
CA SER A 152 3.10 2.67 14.52
C SER A 152 3.18 1.95 13.16
N PHE A 153 4.40 1.65 12.72
CA PHE A 153 4.61 0.78 11.55
C PHE A 153 4.07 -0.64 11.82
N VAL A 154 3.41 -1.23 10.83
CA VAL A 154 2.81 -2.56 10.92
C VAL A 154 3.55 -3.56 10.04
N CYS A 155 3.53 -3.34 8.73
CA CYS A 155 4.24 -4.13 7.73
C CYS A 155 4.37 -3.35 6.41
N GLU A 156 5.10 -3.89 5.45
CA GLU A 156 5.09 -3.39 4.08
C GLU A 156 4.03 -4.07 3.23
N TYR A 157 3.65 -3.43 2.12
CA TYR A 157 3.09 -4.07 0.95
C TYR A 157 4.21 -4.26 -0.08
N ALA A 158 4.75 -5.48 -0.16
CA ALA A 158 5.95 -5.74 -0.95
C ALA A 158 5.79 -6.94 -1.89
N GLY A 159 6.40 -6.84 -3.07
CA GLY A 159 6.38 -7.90 -4.07
C GLY A 159 7.33 -7.64 -5.25
N GLU A 160 6.98 -8.16 -6.42
CA GLU A 160 7.73 -7.85 -7.64
C GLU A 160 7.47 -6.41 -8.08
N VAL A 161 8.53 -5.66 -8.33
CA VAL A 161 8.44 -4.35 -8.99
C VAL A 161 8.57 -4.57 -10.48
N ILE A 162 7.50 -4.31 -11.23
CA ILE A 162 7.37 -4.70 -12.63
C ILE A 162 7.27 -3.49 -13.55
N GLY A 163 7.63 -3.68 -14.81
CA GLY A 163 7.45 -2.68 -15.85
C GLY A 163 6.00 -2.50 -16.24
N ASP A 164 5.70 -1.31 -16.76
CA ASP A 164 4.37 -0.88 -17.20
C ASP A 164 3.67 -1.85 -18.18
N ALA A 165 4.42 -2.36 -19.16
CA ALA A 165 3.89 -3.36 -20.11
C ALA A 165 3.53 -4.70 -19.43
N GLU A 166 4.32 -5.14 -18.45
CA GLU A 166 4.04 -6.37 -17.70
C GLU A 166 2.86 -6.15 -16.74
N ALA A 167 2.75 -4.98 -16.11
CA ALA A 167 1.61 -4.62 -15.26
C ALA A 167 0.27 -4.69 -16.03
N ARG A 168 0.20 -4.06 -17.21
CA ARG A 168 -0.98 -4.15 -18.10
C ARG A 168 -1.29 -5.58 -18.51
N LYS A 169 -0.28 -6.36 -18.88
CA LYS A 169 -0.45 -7.77 -19.27
C LYS A 169 -1.03 -8.59 -18.12
N ARG A 170 -0.50 -8.43 -16.89
CA ARG A 170 -1.01 -9.13 -15.70
C ARG A 170 -2.45 -8.71 -15.41
N LEU A 171 -2.76 -7.41 -15.44
CA LEU A 171 -4.13 -6.90 -15.23
C LEU A 171 -5.12 -7.53 -16.21
N LYS A 172 -4.82 -7.52 -17.51
CA LYS A 172 -5.64 -8.18 -18.56
C LYS A 172 -5.84 -9.68 -18.27
N GLN A 173 -4.81 -10.39 -17.83
CA GLN A 173 -4.94 -11.80 -17.44
C GLN A 173 -5.87 -11.98 -16.23
N THR A 174 -5.76 -11.11 -15.23
CA THR A 174 -6.59 -11.18 -14.03
C THR A 174 -8.06 -10.87 -14.30
N ASP A 175 -8.36 -10.00 -15.27
CA ASP A 175 -9.73 -9.75 -15.75
C ASP A 175 -10.33 -11.03 -16.35
N ILE A 176 -9.57 -11.75 -17.17
CA ILE A 176 -10.00 -12.99 -17.82
C ILE A 176 -10.21 -14.13 -16.81
N THR A 177 -9.32 -14.28 -15.82
CA THR A 177 -9.37 -15.40 -14.86
C THR A 177 -10.29 -15.14 -13.67
N ALA A 178 -10.80 -13.91 -13.52
CA ALA A 178 -11.54 -13.45 -12.35
C ALA A 178 -10.80 -13.62 -11.00
N GLU A 179 -9.48 -13.75 -11.03
CA GLU A 179 -8.65 -13.88 -9.83
C GLU A 179 -8.60 -12.57 -9.01
N SER A 180 -8.02 -12.66 -7.81
CA SER A 180 -7.74 -11.48 -6.97
C SER A 180 -6.69 -10.58 -7.62
N ASN A 181 -6.94 -9.27 -7.61
CA ASN A 181 -5.99 -8.27 -8.08
C ASN A 181 -5.15 -7.77 -6.90
N TYR A 182 -3.84 -7.85 -7.06
CA TYR A 182 -2.84 -7.47 -6.05
C TYR A 182 -1.96 -6.29 -6.51
N LEU A 183 -2.16 -5.78 -7.71
CA LEU A 183 -1.31 -4.76 -8.30
C LEU A 183 -1.56 -3.40 -7.65
N ILE A 184 -0.50 -2.77 -7.15
CA ILE A 184 -0.50 -1.36 -6.74
C ILE A 184 0.25 -0.55 -7.79
N ALA A 185 -0.38 0.52 -8.28
CA ALA A 185 0.28 1.57 -9.04
C ALA A 185 0.56 2.76 -8.11
N LEU A 186 1.84 3.08 -7.94
CA LEU A 186 2.32 4.27 -7.27
C LEU A 186 2.69 5.31 -8.33
N ARG A 187 2.00 6.45 -8.34
CA ARG A 187 2.31 7.60 -9.20
C ARG A 187 2.90 8.72 -8.37
N GLU A 188 4.09 9.16 -8.73
CA GLU A 188 4.78 10.28 -8.10
C GLU A 188 5.11 11.33 -9.14
N HIS A 189 4.78 12.60 -8.89
CA HIS A 189 5.22 13.68 -9.77
C HIS A 189 6.54 14.26 -9.25
N VAL A 190 7.58 14.11 -10.06
CA VAL A 190 8.93 14.60 -9.78
C VAL A 190 9.29 15.63 -10.83
N SER A 191 9.43 16.89 -10.44
CA SER A 191 9.87 17.98 -11.33
C SER A 191 9.07 18.08 -12.64
N GLY A 192 7.74 17.89 -12.57
CA GLY A 192 6.84 17.93 -13.72
C GLY A 192 6.78 16.65 -14.56
N THR A 193 7.52 15.60 -14.18
CA THR A 193 7.44 14.27 -14.82
C THR A 193 6.71 13.31 -13.89
N GLU A 194 5.72 12.58 -14.40
CA GLU A 194 5.07 11.49 -13.67
C GLU A 194 5.94 10.23 -13.75
N ALA A 195 6.31 9.69 -12.59
CA ALA A 195 6.93 8.38 -12.47
C ALA A 195 5.88 7.39 -11.93
N CYS A 196 5.72 6.25 -12.62
CA CYS A 196 4.83 5.17 -12.21
C CYS A 196 5.64 3.94 -11.80
N ILE A 197 5.36 3.42 -10.61
CA ILE A 197 5.96 2.21 -10.07
C ILE A 197 4.86 1.19 -9.80
N TYR A 198 5.02 -0.01 -10.34
CA TYR A 198 4.04 -1.09 -10.19
C TYR A 198 4.58 -2.17 -9.26
N ILE A 199 3.86 -2.47 -8.18
CA ILE A 199 4.20 -3.52 -7.22
C ILE A 199 3.14 -4.61 -7.27
N ASP A 200 3.55 -5.83 -7.60
CA ASP A 200 2.69 -7.00 -7.70
C ASP A 200 3.19 -8.16 -6.81
N PRO A 201 2.54 -8.41 -5.66
CA PRO A 201 2.89 -9.49 -4.74
C PRO A 201 2.19 -10.81 -5.06
N ARG A 202 1.61 -10.96 -6.25
CA ARG A 202 0.88 -12.15 -6.67
C ARG A 202 1.71 -13.42 -6.55
N TYR A 203 2.91 -13.44 -7.16
CA TYR A 203 3.79 -14.62 -7.22
C TYR A 203 4.95 -14.54 -6.22
N LEU A 204 5.56 -13.37 -6.08
CA LEU A 204 6.56 -13.09 -5.04
C LEU A 204 6.02 -11.93 -4.21
N GLY A 205 5.65 -12.19 -2.96
CA GLY A 205 4.99 -11.18 -2.12
C GLY A 205 5.25 -11.39 -0.63
N ASN A 206 5.03 -10.34 0.15
CA ASN A 206 5.09 -10.43 1.61
C ASN A 206 3.68 -10.57 2.22
N VAL A 207 3.59 -10.46 3.54
CA VAL A 207 2.31 -10.52 4.27
C VAL A 207 1.28 -9.46 3.86
N GLY A 208 1.72 -8.31 3.33
CA GLY A 208 0.85 -7.20 2.93
C GLY A 208 -0.18 -7.57 1.86
N ARG A 209 0.09 -8.59 1.04
CA ARG A 209 -0.84 -9.10 0.01
C ARG A 209 -2.16 -9.65 0.55
N PHE A 210 -2.24 -9.93 1.86
CA PHE A 210 -3.44 -10.46 2.52
C PHE A 210 -4.30 -9.39 3.19
N ILE A 211 -3.90 -8.12 3.10
CA ILE A 211 -4.61 -7.02 3.77
C ILE A 211 -5.76 -6.58 2.86
N ASN A 212 -6.98 -6.73 3.36
CA ASN A 212 -8.19 -6.42 2.60
C ASN A 212 -8.49 -4.92 2.53
N HIS A 213 -9.39 -4.57 1.62
CA HIS A 213 -9.95 -3.23 1.54
C HIS A 213 -10.90 -2.92 2.70
N SER A 214 -10.86 -1.68 3.20
CA SER A 214 -11.97 -1.05 3.92
C SER A 214 -12.18 0.40 3.51
N CYS A 215 -13.44 0.85 3.47
CA CYS A 215 -13.78 2.27 3.33
C CYS A 215 -13.62 3.05 4.65
N ASP A 216 -13.50 2.37 5.79
CA ASP A 216 -13.00 2.92 7.07
C ASP A 216 -11.82 2.07 7.55
N PRO A 217 -10.63 2.25 6.95
CA PRO A 217 -9.48 1.40 7.23
C PRO A 217 -8.86 1.70 8.59
N ASN A 218 -8.14 0.72 9.14
CA ASN A 218 -7.28 0.92 10.31
C ASN A 218 -5.79 1.06 9.96
N LEU A 219 -5.42 0.96 8.68
CA LEU A 219 -4.09 1.25 8.16
C LEU A 219 -4.12 2.37 7.11
N PHE A 220 -2.99 3.07 6.98
CA PHE A 220 -2.70 3.96 5.87
C PHE A 220 -1.29 3.69 5.35
N MET A 221 -1.09 3.91 4.05
CA MET A 221 0.15 3.60 3.35
C MET A 221 1.00 4.87 3.20
N VAL A 222 2.31 4.72 3.41
CA VAL A 222 3.31 5.78 3.28
C VAL A 222 4.47 5.24 2.43
N PRO A 223 4.87 5.94 1.35
CA PRO A 223 6.05 5.56 0.60
C PRO A 223 7.31 5.99 1.35
N VAL A 224 8.19 5.03 1.62
CA VAL A 224 9.42 5.23 2.41
C VAL A 224 10.63 4.80 1.59
N ARG A 225 11.65 5.65 1.52
CA ARG A 225 12.94 5.39 0.87
C ARG A 225 14.03 5.30 1.92
N ALA A 226 15.11 4.56 1.62
CA ALA A 226 16.27 4.46 2.51
C ALA A 226 17.57 4.31 1.72
N ASN A 227 17.64 3.31 0.85
CA ASN A 227 18.86 2.90 0.13
C ASN A 227 18.82 3.29 -1.35
N HIS A 228 17.67 3.09 -1.99
CA HIS A 228 17.49 3.21 -3.44
C HIS A 228 16.18 3.92 -3.78
N LEU A 229 16.01 4.32 -5.05
CA LEU A 229 14.86 5.12 -5.49
C LEU A 229 13.53 4.38 -5.44
N VAL A 230 13.52 3.04 -5.52
CA VAL A 230 12.30 2.25 -5.36
C VAL A 230 11.76 2.43 -3.94
N PRO A 231 10.55 3.00 -3.76
CA PRO A 231 9.97 3.19 -2.45
C PRO A 231 9.44 1.86 -1.89
N ARG A 232 9.45 1.77 -0.57
CA ARG A 232 8.80 0.74 0.21
C ARG A 232 7.44 1.26 0.62
N LEU A 233 6.39 0.54 0.26
CA LEU A 233 5.02 0.89 0.63
C LEU A 233 4.76 0.42 2.06
N ALA A 234 5.01 1.29 3.03
CA ALA A 234 4.90 0.98 4.45
C ALA A 234 3.49 1.27 4.95
N LEU A 235 2.88 0.31 5.65
CA LEU A 235 1.57 0.49 6.27
C LEU A 235 1.74 0.85 7.75
N PHE A 236 1.13 1.97 8.12
CA PHE A 236 1.10 2.49 9.49
C PHE A 236 -0.32 2.43 10.05
N ALA A 237 -0.43 2.26 11.36
CA ALA A 237 -1.72 2.21 12.04
C ALA A 237 -2.42 3.58 12.05
N ARG A 238 -3.61 3.67 11.48
CA ARG A 238 -4.49 4.87 11.54
C ARG A 238 -5.14 5.01 12.92
N LYS A 239 -5.33 3.93 13.65
CA LYS A 239 -5.91 3.92 15.00
C LYS A 239 -5.26 2.82 15.81
N ASN A 240 -5.49 2.77 17.12
CA ASN A 240 -5.06 1.62 17.90
C ASN A 240 -5.76 0.36 17.35
N ILE A 241 -5.00 -0.72 17.17
CA ILE A 241 -5.46 -1.99 16.62
C ILE A 241 -5.34 -3.04 17.71
N LYS A 242 -6.47 -3.64 18.09
CA LYS A 242 -6.52 -4.65 19.15
C LYS A 242 -6.23 -6.05 18.60
N PRO A 243 -5.78 -6.99 19.44
CA PRO A 243 -5.64 -8.38 19.06
C PRO A 243 -6.95 -8.95 18.46
N GLY A 244 -6.84 -9.65 17.34
CA GLY A 244 -7.97 -10.19 16.58
C GLY A 244 -8.67 -9.20 15.64
N GLU A 245 -8.28 -7.93 15.60
CA GLU A 245 -8.81 -7.00 14.60
C GLU A 245 -8.19 -7.24 13.21
N GLU A 246 -9.04 -7.32 12.20
CA GLU A 246 -8.62 -7.40 10.79
C GLU A 246 -7.91 -6.11 10.39
N LEU A 247 -6.74 -6.26 9.77
CA LEU A 247 -5.97 -5.19 9.16
C LEU A 247 -6.55 -4.87 7.78
N THR A 248 -6.80 -3.59 7.54
CA THR A 248 -7.39 -3.12 6.27
C THR A 248 -6.83 -1.76 5.86
N PHE A 249 -6.71 -1.52 4.55
CA PHE A 249 -6.38 -0.19 3.99
C PHE A 249 -7.32 0.17 2.85
N ASP A 250 -7.29 1.44 2.43
CA ASP A 250 -8.08 1.90 1.29
C ASP A 250 -7.34 1.62 -0.02
N TYR A 251 -7.93 0.79 -0.86
CA TYR A 251 -7.37 0.43 -2.16
C TYR A 251 -7.36 1.61 -3.14
N SER A 252 -8.18 2.64 -2.92
CA SER A 252 -8.14 3.85 -3.74
C SER A 252 -7.05 4.82 -3.34
N GLY A 253 -6.35 4.61 -2.21
CA GLY A 253 -5.39 5.58 -1.67
C GLY A 253 -5.99 6.95 -1.31
N ASN A 254 -7.30 7.16 -1.41
CA ASN A 254 -7.91 8.44 -1.04
C ASN A 254 -7.76 8.69 0.46
N SER A 255 -7.89 7.65 1.29
CA SER A 255 -7.72 7.77 2.73
C SER A 255 -6.26 7.98 3.18
N THR A 256 -5.27 7.69 2.32
CA THR A 256 -3.85 7.99 2.60
C THR A 256 -3.53 9.45 2.30
N LEU A 257 -4.32 10.11 1.44
CA LEU A 257 -4.16 11.51 1.05
C LEU A 257 -5.05 12.47 1.83
N ASN A 258 -6.18 12.01 2.37
CA ASN A 258 -7.05 12.85 3.19
C ASN A 258 -6.59 12.90 4.66
N VAL A 259 -5.39 13.46 4.85
CA VAL A 259 -4.75 13.67 6.16
C VAL A 259 -5.59 14.57 7.07
N SER A 260 -6.41 15.46 6.51
CA SER A 260 -7.28 16.37 7.25
C SER A 260 -8.28 15.62 8.14
N ASP A 261 -8.91 14.57 7.61
CA ASP A 261 -9.83 13.71 8.38
C ASP A 261 -9.09 12.92 9.47
N PHE A 262 -7.81 12.60 9.23
CA PHE A 262 -6.97 11.87 10.15
C PHE A 262 -6.47 12.75 11.31
N ILE A 263 -6.02 13.97 11.02
CA ILE A 263 -5.61 14.96 12.01
C ILE A 263 -6.77 15.30 12.95
N ALA A 264 -7.99 15.46 12.43
CA ALA A 264 -9.18 15.71 13.24
C ALA A 264 -9.50 14.58 14.25
N ILE A 265 -9.05 13.34 13.99
CA ILE A 265 -9.22 12.19 14.88
C ILE A 265 -8.09 12.11 15.92
N VAL A 266 -6.86 12.51 15.55
CA VAL A 266 -5.67 12.35 16.40
C VAL A 266 -5.40 13.58 17.28
N GLU A 267 -5.70 14.80 16.82
CA GLU A 267 -5.51 16.04 17.59
C GLU A 267 -6.30 16.09 18.91
N PRO A 268 -7.57 15.65 19.00
CA PRO A 268 -8.31 15.68 20.27
C PRO A 268 -7.68 14.79 21.37
N ILE A 269 -6.95 13.74 20.97
CA ILE A 269 -6.31 12.78 21.90
C ILE A 269 -5.05 13.38 22.55
N ASN A 270 -4.44 14.41 21.97
CA ASN A 270 -3.19 15.04 22.45
C ASN A 270 -3.38 16.42 23.10
N SER A 271 -4.61 16.86 23.38
CA SER A 271 -4.93 18.19 23.92
C SER A 271 -4.49 18.47 25.38
N GLN A 272 -3.49 17.75 25.92
CA GLN A 272 -2.83 18.09 27.19
C GLN A 272 -1.43 18.71 27.05
N ILE A 273 -0.95 19.02 25.84
CA ILE A 273 0.33 19.73 25.66
C ILE A 273 0.09 21.01 24.85
N GLY A 274 0.41 22.15 25.46
CA GLY A 274 0.12 23.50 24.96
C GLY A 274 0.82 23.86 23.63
N PRO A 275 0.50 25.03 23.05
CA PRO A 275 0.88 25.37 21.68
C PRO A 275 2.40 25.54 21.53
N LEU A 276 3.00 24.81 20.57
CA LEU A 276 4.36 25.10 20.10
C LEU A 276 4.31 26.11 18.95
N ASN A 277 5.16 27.12 19.05
CA ASN A 277 5.34 28.20 18.10
C ASN A 277 5.82 27.68 16.72
N SER A 278 5.20 28.18 15.65
CA SER A 278 5.65 27.98 14.28
C SER A 278 6.76 28.96 13.93
N GLU A 279 7.99 28.48 13.71
CA GLU A 279 9.02 29.23 13.01
C GLU A 279 9.12 28.75 11.56
N THR A 280 9.05 29.70 10.64
CA THR A 280 9.20 29.51 9.19
C THR A 280 10.68 29.41 8.82
N SER A 281 11.10 28.32 8.18
CA SER A 281 12.41 28.23 7.53
C SER A 281 12.25 28.04 6.02
N ASN A 282 12.80 28.99 5.26
CA ASN A 282 13.01 28.90 3.82
C ASN A 282 14.10 27.86 3.51
N SER A 283 13.78 26.83 2.72
CA SER A 283 14.76 25.96 2.06
C SER A 283 14.41 25.83 0.59
N SER A 284 15.41 25.97 -0.29
CA SER A 284 15.30 25.81 -1.74
C SER A 284 14.65 24.47 -2.12
N ASP A 285 13.41 24.55 -2.62
CA ASP A 285 12.53 23.42 -2.93
C ASP A 285 13.03 22.59 -4.12
N ILE A 286 13.26 21.29 -3.88
CA ILE A 286 12.96 20.28 -4.89
C ILE A 286 11.46 20.01 -4.72
N SER A 287 10.62 20.60 -5.58
CA SER A 287 9.17 20.45 -5.48
C SER A 287 8.75 19.04 -5.90
N LEU A 288 8.75 18.11 -4.96
CA LEU A 288 7.95 16.89 -5.08
C LEU A 288 6.48 17.31 -4.85
N HIS A 289 5.63 17.01 -5.81
CA HIS A 289 4.21 17.36 -5.76
C HIS A 289 3.39 16.09 -5.93
N SER A 290 2.45 15.86 -5.01
CA SER A 290 1.41 14.81 -5.03
C SER A 290 1.87 13.37 -5.34
N THR A 291 1.84 12.53 -4.31
CA THR A 291 1.84 11.07 -4.50
C THR A 291 0.41 10.57 -4.63
N LEU A 292 0.09 9.87 -5.73
CA LEU A 292 -1.19 9.21 -5.92
C LEU A 292 -0.98 7.69 -5.91
N MET A 293 -1.76 6.98 -5.10
CA MET A 293 -1.66 5.53 -4.96
C MET A 293 -2.99 4.88 -5.26
N HIS A 294 -3.01 3.97 -6.21
CA HIS A 294 -4.22 3.22 -6.54
C HIS A 294 -3.92 1.74 -6.68
N MET A 295 -4.72 0.91 -6.03
CA MET A 295 -4.89 -0.47 -6.42
C MET A 295 -6.01 -0.54 -7.45
N THR A 296 -5.70 -1.13 -8.59
CA THR A 296 -6.74 -1.48 -9.55
C THR A 296 -7.51 -2.70 -9.07
N GLN A 297 -8.76 -2.80 -9.48
CA GLN A 297 -9.53 -4.03 -9.38
C GLN A 297 -10.06 -4.40 -10.75
N ASN A 298 -10.28 -5.69 -10.95
CA ASN A 298 -10.69 -6.22 -12.24
C ASN A 298 -12.13 -5.87 -12.56
N SER A 299 -12.40 -5.71 -13.84
CA SER A 299 -13.74 -5.78 -14.41
C SER A 299 -14.27 -7.21 -14.25
N GLN A 300 -15.51 -7.39 -13.78
CA GLN A 300 -16.17 -8.69 -13.95
C GLN A 300 -16.47 -8.86 -15.44
N SER A 301 -15.61 -9.56 -16.18
CA SER A 301 -15.98 -10.05 -17.50
C SER A 301 -17.15 -11.03 -17.37
N SER A 302 -18.13 -10.86 -18.24
CA SER A 302 -19.42 -11.54 -18.26
C SER A 302 -19.37 -13.08 -18.19
N GLU A 303 -20.36 -13.64 -17.47
CA GLU A 303 -20.86 -15.03 -17.45
C GLU A 303 -20.18 -16.05 -16.51
N SER A 304 -20.66 -16.14 -15.27
CA SER A 304 -21.42 -17.30 -14.73
C SER A 304 -21.42 -17.30 -13.18
N TYR A 305 -22.52 -17.80 -12.59
CA TYR A 305 -22.78 -17.99 -11.16
C TYR A 305 -23.19 -16.76 -10.33
N PHE A 306 -24.44 -16.34 -10.49
CA PHE A 306 -25.47 -16.23 -9.42
C PHE A 306 -26.67 -15.47 -10.04
N ASN A 307 -27.80 -16.16 -10.25
CA ASN A 307 -29.06 -15.54 -10.65
C ASN A 307 -29.81 -15.02 -9.41
N PRO A 308 -30.27 -13.76 -9.42
CA PRO A 308 -31.61 -13.40 -8.98
C PRO A 308 -32.47 -12.88 -10.16
N PRO A 309 -33.79 -12.74 -10.02
CA PRO A 309 -34.73 -13.00 -11.10
C PRO A 309 -34.83 -11.93 -12.20
N LYS A 310 -35.13 -12.45 -13.39
CA LYS A 310 -35.35 -11.81 -14.69
C LYS A 310 -36.18 -10.53 -14.66
N LYS A 311 -35.73 -9.51 -15.40
CA LYS A 311 -36.56 -8.78 -16.38
C LYS A 311 -35.76 -8.55 -17.67
N ARG A 312 -36.50 -8.65 -18.77
CA ARG A 312 -36.07 -8.94 -20.14
C ARG A 312 -36.14 -7.66 -20.96
N THR A 313 -35.08 -7.30 -21.68
CA THR A 313 -35.18 -6.55 -22.94
C THR A 313 -33.92 -6.78 -23.79
N LYS A 314 -34.14 -7.13 -25.06
CA LYS A 314 -33.17 -7.31 -26.13
C LYS A 314 -32.49 -5.98 -26.49
N PHE A 315 -31.24 -6.02 -26.96
CA PHE A 315 -30.85 -5.40 -28.23
C PHE A 315 -29.52 -5.98 -28.72
N GLN A 316 -29.50 -6.31 -30.02
CA GLN A 316 -28.32 -6.64 -30.83
C GLN A 316 -27.64 -5.32 -31.26
N ASN A 317 -26.32 -5.24 -31.36
CA ASN A 317 -25.59 -5.46 -32.61
C ASN A 317 -24.12 -5.00 -32.53
N GLU A 318 -23.36 -5.55 -33.47
CA GLU A 318 -21.93 -5.46 -33.76
C GLU A 318 -21.41 -4.04 -34.07
N GLY A 319 -20.11 -3.83 -33.86
CA GLY A 319 -19.42 -2.62 -34.29
C GLY A 319 -17.90 -2.75 -34.16
N HIS A 320 -17.26 -3.18 -35.24
CA HIS A 320 -15.81 -3.11 -35.45
C HIS A 320 -15.42 -1.64 -35.74
N CYS A 321 -14.38 -1.10 -35.10
CA CYS A 321 -13.68 0.08 -35.60
C CYS A 321 -12.23 0.12 -35.12
N SER A 322 -11.33 -0.05 -36.08
CA SER A 322 -10.02 0.59 -36.15
C SER A 322 -10.13 2.12 -36.06
N VAL A 323 -9.11 2.82 -35.54
CA VAL A 323 -8.48 4.03 -36.14
C VAL A 323 -7.43 4.65 -35.19
N GLU A 324 -6.24 4.83 -35.78
CA GLU A 324 -5.27 5.93 -35.77
C GLU A 324 -5.19 6.96 -34.63
N ASN A 325 -3.93 7.27 -34.29
CA ASN A 325 -3.45 8.38 -33.47
C ASN A 325 -4.19 9.70 -33.74
N SER A 326 -4.88 10.22 -32.73
CA SER A 326 -5.26 11.63 -32.69
C SER A 326 -5.04 12.21 -31.28
N ASN A 327 -4.40 13.38 -31.24
CA ASN A 327 -4.24 14.21 -30.05
C ASN A 327 -5.63 14.68 -29.59
N LEU A 328 -6.13 14.16 -28.47
CA LEU A 328 -7.40 14.57 -27.85
C LEU A 328 -7.14 15.54 -26.69
N GLU A 329 -7.91 16.63 -26.64
CA GLU A 329 -7.88 17.63 -25.55
C GLU A 329 -8.41 17.04 -24.22
N ASP A 330 -7.96 17.56 -23.08
CA ASP A 330 -8.21 16.97 -21.75
C ASP A 330 -9.69 16.77 -21.39
N HIS A 331 -10.60 17.61 -21.88
CA HIS A 331 -12.04 17.43 -21.67
C HIS A 331 -12.62 16.19 -22.38
N GLN A 332 -12.02 15.75 -23.48
CA GLN A 332 -12.45 14.54 -24.20
C GLN A 332 -11.92 13.27 -23.53
N LYS A 333 -10.74 13.34 -22.88
CA LYS A 333 -10.25 12.26 -22.01
C LYS A 333 -11.14 12.04 -20.80
N ASP A 334 -11.63 13.12 -20.17
CA ASP A 334 -12.57 13.03 -19.04
C ASP A 334 -13.90 12.37 -19.46
N GLU A 335 -14.44 12.71 -20.64
CA GLU A 335 -15.67 12.11 -21.15
C GLU A 335 -15.50 10.63 -21.54
N LEU A 336 -14.35 10.26 -22.12
CA LEU A 336 -13.97 8.88 -22.40
C LEU A 336 -13.79 8.07 -21.11
N THR A 337 -13.14 8.64 -20.10
CA THR A 337 -12.93 8.02 -18.78
C THR A 337 -14.28 7.81 -18.07
N VAL A 338 -15.21 8.76 -18.16
CA VAL A 338 -16.57 8.62 -17.62
C VAL A 338 -17.36 7.52 -18.36
N LYS A 339 -17.23 7.42 -19.69
CA LYS A 339 -17.89 6.36 -20.49
C LYS A 339 -17.30 4.96 -20.25
N LEU A 340 -15.98 4.84 -20.09
CA LEU A 340 -15.31 3.59 -19.70
C LEU A 340 -15.68 3.15 -18.28
N ASN A 341 -15.81 4.10 -17.34
CA ASN A 341 -16.26 3.81 -15.98
C ASN A 341 -17.71 3.31 -15.91
N GLN A 342 -18.54 3.59 -16.91
CA GLN A 342 -19.93 3.09 -16.99
C GLN A 342 -20.05 1.70 -17.61
N SER A 343 -19.05 1.23 -18.40
CA SER A 343 -19.08 -0.07 -19.07
C SER A 343 -18.37 -1.19 -18.29
N VAL A 344 -17.55 -0.86 -17.27
CA VAL A 344 -16.81 -1.82 -16.46
C VAL A 344 -17.61 -2.24 -15.22
N LYS A 345 -17.94 -3.54 -15.11
CA LYS A 345 -18.55 -4.10 -13.89
C LYS A 345 -17.53 -4.14 -12.74
N ARG A 346 -17.75 -3.35 -11.70
CA ARG A 346 -16.91 -3.32 -10.49
C ARG A 346 -17.27 -4.45 -9.52
N LYS A 347 -16.26 -4.97 -8.80
CA LYS A 347 -16.46 -5.95 -7.73
C LYS A 347 -17.19 -5.31 -6.53
N PRO A 348 -18.12 -6.03 -5.87
CA PRO A 348 -18.78 -5.54 -4.66
C PRO A 348 -17.78 -5.38 -3.51
N CYS A 349 -18.01 -4.38 -2.66
CA CYS A 349 -17.24 -4.13 -1.45
C CYS A 349 -17.92 -4.79 -0.24
N PHE A 350 -17.15 -5.58 0.51
CA PHE A 350 -17.59 -6.29 1.71
C PHE A 350 -16.95 -5.74 2.99
N CYS A 351 -16.62 -4.44 3.03
CA CYS A 351 -15.92 -3.86 4.18
C CYS A 351 -16.81 -3.63 5.42
N GLY A 352 -18.14 -3.59 5.23
CA GLY A 352 -19.08 -3.33 6.33
C GLY A 352 -19.10 -1.89 6.87
N SER A 353 -18.34 -0.97 6.28
CA SER A 353 -18.33 0.45 6.68
C SER A 353 -19.66 1.13 6.38
N TYR A 354 -20.13 1.98 7.30
CA TYR A 354 -21.41 2.70 7.19
C TYR A 354 -21.48 3.62 5.97
N ASN A 355 -20.36 4.23 5.57
CA ASN A 355 -20.28 5.15 4.43
C ASN A 355 -19.82 4.44 3.12
N CYS A 356 -19.89 3.12 3.07
CA CYS A 356 -19.46 2.36 1.89
C CYS A 356 -20.42 2.53 0.71
N SER A 357 -19.88 2.80 -0.48
CA SER A 357 -20.66 2.84 -1.74
C SER A 357 -21.05 1.45 -2.26
N GLY A 358 -20.61 0.38 -1.59
CA GLY A 358 -20.88 -1.02 -1.96
C GLY A 358 -20.00 -1.55 -3.09
N LEU A 359 -19.06 -0.78 -3.63
CA LEU A 359 -18.19 -1.19 -4.74
C LEU A 359 -16.71 -0.93 -4.41
N LEU A 360 -15.84 -1.89 -4.76
CA LEU A 360 -14.40 -1.69 -4.64
C LEU A 360 -13.91 -0.60 -5.59
N PRO A 361 -12.88 0.19 -5.21
CA PRO A 361 -12.25 1.16 -6.11
C PRO A 361 -11.81 0.55 -7.44
N LEU A 362 -11.87 1.35 -8.50
CA LEU A 362 -11.38 1.02 -9.83
C LEU A 362 -10.52 2.17 -10.30
N ASP A 363 -9.28 1.88 -10.67
CA ASP A 363 -8.44 2.84 -11.41
C ASP A 363 -8.46 2.48 -12.90
N SER A 364 -9.25 3.23 -13.66
CA SER A 364 -9.41 3.02 -15.10
C SER A 364 -8.17 3.46 -15.90
N THR A 365 -7.22 4.19 -15.31
CA THR A 365 -6.04 4.70 -16.03
C THR A 365 -5.08 3.59 -16.45
N LEU A 366 -5.14 2.41 -15.83
CA LEU A 366 -4.39 1.22 -16.26
C LEU A 366 -5.14 0.38 -17.31
N LEU A 367 -6.39 0.73 -17.61
CA LEU A 367 -7.26 0.05 -18.57
C LEU A 367 -7.40 0.79 -19.90
N CYS A 368 -6.96 2.04 -19.99
CA CYS A 368 -6.98 2.81 -21.23
C CYS A 368 -5.69 2.55 -22.03
N ASP A 369 -5.83 2.11 -23.29
CA ASP A 369 -4.74 1.95 -24.26
C ASP A 369 -4.31 3.30 -24.86
#